data_AF-A0AA35ZJA0-F1
#
_entry.id   AF-A0AA35ZJA0-F1
#
_cell.length_a   1.000
_cell.length_b   1.000
_cell.length_c   1.000
_cell.angle_alpha   90.00
_cell.angle_beta   90.00
_cell.angle_gamma   90.00
#
_symmetry.space_group_name_H-M   'P 1'
#
loop_
_entity.id
_entity.type
_entity.pdbx_description
1 polymer ?
#
loop_
_entity_poly.entity_id
_entity_poly.type
_entity_poly.pdbx_seq_one_letter_code
_entity_poly.pdbx_strand_id
1 'polypeptide(L)'
;MSASRRKAHFELWVIGRAALSDQGPGHKGPSTIQIPVIDLQSTHIASMMEMIREASANLGIFQAANHGIPVSVMDEAVQGVRRFHEQDDEVKKGFYTRDLSSTLVYISNYDLYSSPALNWRDIFFFIYGSVTSAA
;
A
#
# COMPACT_ATOMS: atom_id res chain seq x y z
N MET A 1 -11.97 -16.78 -37.82
CA MET A 1 -12.68 -17.30 -36.64
C MET A 1 -12.23 -16.49 -35.44
N SER A 2 -13.17 -15.74 -34.86
CA SER A 2 -12.97 -14.88 -33.69
C SER A 2 -12.85 -15.72 -32.42
N ALA A 3 -11.91 -15.39 -31.55
CA ALA A 3 -11.91 -15.82 -30.16
C ALA A 3 -11.60 -14.63 -29.26
N SER A 4 -12.67 -13.89 -28.96
CA SER A 4 -12.81 -13.04 -27.78
C SER A 4 -12.68 -13.88 -26.51
N ARG A 5 -11.82 -13.48 -25.56
CA ARG A 5 -11.99 -13.83 -24.14
C ARG A 5 -11.30 -12.82 -23.22
N ARG A 6 -12.11 -11.84 -22.81
CA ARG A 6 -12.18 -11.21 -21.48
C ARG A 6 -10.86 -11.10 -20.69
N LYS A 7 -10.30 -9.89 -20.69
CA LYS A 7 -9.51 -9.37 -19.55
C LYS A 7 -10.44 -9.36 -18.33
N ALA A 8 -10.26 -10.33 -17.45
CA ALA A 8 -10.92 -10.38 -16.16
C ALA A 8 -9.85 -10.33 -15.09
N HIS A 9 -10.07 -9.46 -14.11
CA HIS A 9 -9.67 -9.65 -12.72
C HIS A 9 -8.15 -9.64 -12.48
N PHE A 10 -7.62 -8.44 -12.23
CA PHE A 10 -6.41 -8.31 -11.42
C PHE A 10 -6.77 -8.75 -10.00
N GLU A 11 -6.47 -10.02 -9.72
CA GLU A 11 -6.72 -10.70 -8.46
C GLU A 11 -6.01 -9.98 -7.31
N LEU A 12 -6.82 -9.64 -6.31
CA LEU A 12 -6.43 -9.39 -4.94
C LEU A 12 -5.64 -10.58 -4.39
N TRP A 13 -4.32 -10.43 -4.25
CA TRP A 13 -3.54 -11.31 -3.38
C TRP A 13 -2.55 -10.50 -2.56
N VAL A 14 -3.06 -9.65 -1.66
CA VAL A 14 -2.37 -9.25 -0.44
C VAL A 14 -3.44 -9.07 0.63
N ILE A 15 -3.40 -9.93 1.65
CA ILE A 15 -4.31 -10.07 2.82
C ILE A 15 -5.46 -11.08 2.60
N GLY A 16 -5.33 -12.21 3.30
CA GLY A 16 -6.08 -13.45 3.12
C GLY A 16 -7.58 -13.38 3.42
N ARG A 17 -8.34 -14.05 2.56
CA ARG A 17 -9.79 -14.28 2.67
C ARG A 17 -10.15 -15.63 3.30
N ALA A 18 -9.19 -16.31 3.93
CA ALA A 18 -9.35 -17.70 4.36
C ALA A 18 -8.96 -17.88 5.83
N ALA A 19 -9.74 -17.30 6.75
CA ALA A 19 -9.64 -17.64 8.17
C ALA A 19 -10.91 -17.29 8.96
N LEU A 20 -12.12 -17.36 8.39
CA LEU A 20 -13.36 -17.17 9.18
C LEU A 20 -14.52 -17.95 8.57
N SER A 21 -14.58 -19.27 8.75
CA SER A 21 -15.85 -20.00 8.62
C SER A 21 -15.82 -21.37 9.29
N ASP A 22 -15.82 -21.37 10.62
CA ASP A 22 -16.59 -22.37 11.37
C ASP A 22 -17.54 -21.59 12.28
N GLN A 23 -18.83 -21.55 11.96
CA GLN A 23 -19.83 -20.82 12.77
C GLN A 23 -21.16 -21.57 12.74
N GLY A 24 -21.57 -22.06 13.92
CA GLY A 24 -22.87 -22.68 14.15
C GLY A 24 -24.06 -21.70 14.02
N PRO A 25 -25.31 -22.20 14.12
CA PRO A 25 -26.49 -21.42 13.80
C PRO A 25 -26.78 -20.41 14.91
N GLY A 26 -26.42 -19.14 14.68
CA GLY A 26 -26.74 -18.04 15.62
C GLY A 26 -25.86 -16.79 15.50
N HIS A 27 -24.77 -16.82 14.73
CA HIS A 27 -23.94 -15.63 14.55
C HIS A 27 -24.48 -14.75 13.42
N LYS A 28 -24.97 -13.54 13.76
CA LYS A 28 -25.09 -12.46 12.78
C LYS A 28 -23.67 -12.22 12.25
N GLY A 29 -23.43 -12.61 11.00
CA GLY A 29 -22.10 -12.52 10.38
C GLY A 29 -21.53 -11.11 10.49
N PRO A 30 -20.20 -10.96 10.49
CA PRO A 30 -19.57 -9.65 10.60
C PRO A 30 -20.10 -8.73 9.48
N SER A 31 -20.63 -7.57 9.88
CA SER A 31 -20.98 -6.51 8.94
C SER A 31 -19.74 -6.17 8.12
N THR A 32 -19.84 -6.35 6.80
CA THR A 32 -18.73 -6.07 5.89
C THR A 32 -18.48 -4.56 5.88
N ILE A 33 -17.33 -4.12 6.37
CA ILE A 33 -16.89 -2.72 6.27
C ILE A 33 -16.61 -2.44 4.79
N GLN A 34 -17.31 -1.46 4.22
CA GLN A 34 -17.05 -0.97 2.87
C GLN A 34 -16.13 0.25 2.95
N ILE A 35 -14.96 0.16 2.31
CA ILE A 35 -14.03 1.30 2.20
C ILE A 35 -14.55 2.23 1.08
N PRO A 36 -14.82 3.53 1.37
CA PRO A 36 -15.29 4.47 0.37
C PRO A 36 -14.32 4.60 -0.80
N VAL A 37 -14.85 4.68 -2.02
CA VAL A 37 -14.08 5.01 -3.23
C VAL A 37 -14.48 6.42 -3.64
N ILE A 38 -13.52 7.34 -3.72
CA ILE A 38 -13.74 8.76 -3.97
C ILE A 38 -13.15 9.13 -5.32
N ASP A 39 -14.00 9.63 -6.23
CA ASP A 39 -13.60 10.13 -7.54
C ASP A 39 -13.05 11.56 -7.42
N LEU A 40 -11.73 11.71 -7.62
CA LEU A 40 -11.03 13.00 -7.54
C LEU A 40 -11.21 13.89 -8.77
N GLN A 41 -11.85 13.40 -9.83
CA GLN A 41 -12.22 14.19 -11.02
C GLN A 41 -13.70 14.60 -11.01
N SER A 42 -14.42 14.33 -9.93
CA SER A 42 -15.83 14.71 -9.81
C SER A 42 -16.02 16.22 -9.98
N THR A 43 -16.98 16.61 -10.82
CA THR A 43 -17.40 18.02 -10.97
C THR A 43 -18.22 18.50 -9.77
N HIS A 44 -18.71 17.59 -8.92
CA HIS A 44 -19.45 17.89 -7.69
C HIS A 44 -18.50 18.04 -6.50
N ILE A 45 -17.63 19.05 -6.54
CA ILE A 45 -16.53 19.26 -5.59
C ILE A 45 -17.01 19.25 -4.13
N ALA A 46 -18.13 19.89 -3.81
CA ALA A 46 -18.65 19.94 -2.44
C ALA A 46 -19.00 18.54 -1.89
N SER A 47 -19.63 17.70 -2.70
CA SER A 47 -19.98 16.33 -2.31
C SER A 47 -18.73 15.45 -2.19
N MET A 48 -17.76 15.59 -3.10
CA MET A 48 -16.48 14.91 -3.01
C MET A 48 -15.72 15.26 -1.72
N MET A 49 -15.63 16.55 -1.38
CA MET A 49 -14.99 17.02 -0.16
C MET A 49 -15.69 16.49 1.09
N GLU A 50 -17.02 16.45 1.09
CA GLU A 50 -17.78 15.90 2.20
C GLU A 50 -17.52 14.40 2.38
N MET A 51 -17.47 13.63 1.29
CA MET A 51 -17.09 12.21 1.36
C MET A 51 -15.67 12.01 1.91
N ILE A 52 -14.71 12.85 1.53
CA ILE A 52 -13.33 12.80 2.07
C ILE A 52 -13.37 13.07 3.58
N ARG A 53 -14.10 14.10 4.01
CA ARG A 53 -14.24 14.47 5.42
C ARG A 53 -14.86 13.34 6.24
N GLU A 54 -15.97 12.78 5.76
CA GLU A 54 -16.68 11.68 6.43
C GLU A 54 -15.83 10.40 6.49
N ALA A 55 -15.20 10.00 5.38
CA ALA A 55 -14.35 8.81 5.34
C ALA A 55 -13.14 8.96 6.28
N SER A 56 -12.53 10.13 6.30
CA SER A 56 -11.40 10.43 7.18
C SER A 56 -11.81 10.41 8.66
N ALA A 57 -12.97 11.00 9.01
CA ALA A 57 -13.44 11.09 10.38
C ALA A 57 -13.93 9.74 10.93
N ASN A 58 -14.62 8.94 10.12
CA ASN A 58 -15.29 7.72 10.57
C ASN A 58 -14.43 6.46 10.40
N LEU A 59 -13.60 6.40 9.36
CA LEU A 59 -12.79 5.21 9.03
C LEU A 59 -11.28 5.48 9.03
N GLY A 60 -10.86 6.72 8.80
CA GLY A 60 -9.45 7.09 8.62
C GLY A 60 -8.84 6.60 7.31
N ILE A 61 -9.64 6.02 6.40
CA ILE A 61 -9.19 5.47 5.12
C ILE A 61 -10.26 5.59 4.04
N PHE A 62 -9.82 5.80 2.80
CA PHE A 62 -10.61 5.73 1.58
C PHE A 62 -9.70 5.33 0.40
N GLN A 63 -10.31 4.87 -0.69
CA GLN A 63 -9.64 4.66 -1.96
C GLN A 63 -9.87 5.87 -2.86
N ALA A 64 -8.82 6.40 -3.47
CA ALA A 64 -8.94 7.48 -4.46
C ALA A 64 -9.03 6.89 -5.88
N ALA A 65 -10.01 7.33 -6.66
CA ALA A 65 -10.16 7.02 -8.08
C ALA A 65 -9.94 8.29 -8.91
N ASN A 66 -9.57 8.12 -10.19
CA ASN A 66 -9.31 9.22 -11.13
C ASN A 66 -8.34 10.29 -10.58
N HIS A 67 -7.36 9.87 -9.78
CA HIS A 67 -6.40 10.75 -9.08
C HIS A 67 -5.41 11.48 -10.02
N GLY A 68 -5.53 11.33 -11.34
CA GLY A 68 -4.70 12.02 -12.32
C GLY A 68 -3.29 11.45 -12.53
N ILE A 69 -2.88 10.44 -11.75
CA ILE A 69 -1.60 9.75 -11.94
C ILE A 69 -1.77 8.72 -13.07
N PRO A 70 -0.95 8.78 -14.13
CA PRO A 70 -1.04 7.82 -15.23
C PRO A 70 -0.84 6.38 -14.76
N VAL A 71 -1.64 5.46 -15.29
CA VAL A 71 -1.54 4.02 -14.98
C VAL A 71 -0.14 3.48 -15.26
N SER A 72 0.50 3.93 -16.34
CA SER A 72 1.87 3.53 -16.68
C SER A 72 2.90 3.88 -15.61
N VAL A 73 2.73 5.00 -14.90
CA VAL A 73 3.62 5.41 -13.81
C VAL A 73 3.42 4.50 -12.59
N MET A 74 2.17 4.14 -12.27
CA MET A 74 1.88 3.21 -11.18
C MET A 74 2.40 1.79 -11.48
N ASP A 75 2.21 1.31 -12.72
CA ASP A 75 2.73 0.02 -13.18
C ASP A 75 4.26 -0.01 -13.09
N GLU A 76 4.93 1.06 -13.52
CA GLU A 76 6.38 1.17 -13.45
C GLU A 76 6.89 1.23 -12.01
N ALA A 77 6.16 1.90 -11.09
CA ALA A 77 6.50 1.90 -9.68
C ALA A 77 6.41 0.50 -9.05
N VAL A 78 5.35 -0.27 -9.36
CA VAL A 78 5.20 -1.66 -8.89
C VAL A 78 6.32 -2.54 -9.45
N GLN A 79 6.65 -2.40 -10.73
CA GLN A 79 7.75 -3.14 -11.34
C GLN A 79 9.11 -2.74 -10.76
N GLY A 80 9.33 -1.45 -10.50
CA GLY A 80 10.54 -0.94 -9.85
C GLY A 80 10.77 -1.54 -8.47
N VAL A 81 9.72 -1.59 -7.63
CA VAL A 81 9.78 -2.24 -6.31
C VAL A 81 10.11 -3.72 -6.42
N ARG A 82 9.52 -4.44 -7.39
CA ARG A 82 9.83 -5.86 -7.64
C ARG A 82 11.28 -6.06 -8.05
N ARG A 83 11.75 -5.31 -9.06
CA ARG A 83 13.14 -5.34 -9.55
C ARG A 83 14.15 -5.03 -8.43
N PHE A 84 13.80 -4.20 -7.46
CA PHE A 84 14.66 -3.98 -6.29
C PHE A 84 14.80 -5.24 -5.43
N HIS A 85 13.68 -5.85 -5.02
CA HIS A 85 13.70 -6.99 -4.10
C HIS A 85 14.19 -8.31 -4.74
N GLU A 86 14.02 -8.44 -6.06
CA GLU A 86 14.46 -9.60 -6.85
C GLU A 86 15.96 -9.57 -7.20
N GLN A 87 16.70 -8.50 -6.88
CA GLN A 87 18.16 -8.47 -7.02
C GLN A 87 18.85 -9.43 -6.05
N ASP A 88 20.09 -9.80 -6.39
CA ASP A 88 20.97 -10.58 -5.53
C ASP A 88 21.13 -9.92 -4.16
N ASP A 89 21.18 -10.74 -3.11
CA ASP A 89 21.27 -10.25 -1.74
C ASP A 89 22.54 -9.43 -1.50
N GLU A 90 23.65 -9.74 -2.18
CA GLU A 90 24.89 -8.96 -2.10
C GLU A 90 24.71 -7.51 -2.59
N VAL A 91 23.86 -7.28 -3.59
CA VAL A 91 23.55 -5.93 -4.07
C VAL A 91 22.67 -5.20 -3.07
N LYS A 92 21.60 -5.86 -2.58
CA LYS A 92 20.67 -5.26 -1.62
C LYS A 92 21.35 -4.93 -0.28
N LYS A 93 22.32 -5.74 0.17
CA LYS A 93 23.13 -5.48 1.38
C LYS A 93 23.86 -4.14 1.31
N GLY A 94 24.26 -3.68 0.12
CA GLY A 94 24.89 -2.37 -0.06
C GLY A 94 24.00 -1.18 0.32
N PHE A 95 22.68 -1.38 0.35
CA PHE A 95 21.70 -0.37 0.77
C PHE A 95 21.19 -0.61 2.20
N TYR A 96 21.59 -1.72 2.84
CA TYR A 96 21.12 -2.04 4.17
C TYR A 96 21.74 -1.08 5.19
N THR A 97 20.89 -0.31 5.86
CA THR A 97 21.34 0.61 6.91
C THR A 97 20.21 0.84 7.90
N ARG A 98 20.58 1.11 9.16
CA ARG A 98 19.65 1.64 10.18
C ARG A 98 19.86 3.13 10.46
N ASP A 99 20.77 3.75 9.73
CA ASP A 99 21.00 5.18 9.78
C ASP A 99 19.99 5.90 8.87
N LEU A 100 19.03 6.57 9.51
CA LEU A 100 17.99 7.36 8.84
C LEU A 100 18.48 8.73 8.33
N SER A 101 19.78 9.01 8.37
CA SER A 101 20.37 10.14 7.64
C SER A 101 20.66 9.81 6.17
N SER A 102 20.65 8.52 5.80
CA SER A 102 20.87 8.06 4.43
C SER A 102 19.69 8.41 3.52
N THR A 103 19.98 8.82 2.28
CA THR A 103 18.92 9.15 1.29
C THR A 103 18.10 7.94 0.89
N LEU A 104 18.71 6.76 0.79
CA LEU A 104 18.06 5.48 0.51
C LEU A 104 18.39 4.51 1.63
N VAL A 105 17.35 3.93 2.21
CA VAL A 105 17.44 3.00 3.33
C VAL A 105 16.76 1.69 2.93
N TYR A 106 17.47 0.56 3.06
CA TYR A 106 16.89 -0.77 3.02
C TYR A 106 16.96 -1.42 4.40
N ILE A 107 15.84 -1.91 4.92
CA ILE A 107 15.77 -2.57 6.23
C ILE A 107 14.90 -3.81 6.12
N SER A 108 15.39 -4.91 6.68
CA SER A 108 14.56 -6.04 7.07
C SER A 108 14.14 -5.84 8.52
N ASN A 109 12.82 -5.79 8.76
CA ASN A 109 12.22 -5.61 10.09
C ASN A 109 12.61 -4.30 10.81
N TYR A 110 11.76 -3.29 10.67
CA TYR A 110 12.01 -1.92 11.17
C TYR A 110 12.21 -1.85 12.70
N ASP A 111 11.37 -2.55 13.48
CA ASP A 111 11.35 -2.46 14.95
C ASP A 111 12.16 -3.57 15.66
N LEU A 112 13.15 -4.17 14.99
CA LEU A 112 13.87 -5.36 15.49
C LEU A 112 14.43 -5.22 16.91
N TYR A 113 14.83 -4.02 17.32
CA TYR A 113 15.43 -3.77 18.65
C TYR A 113 14.49 -3.11 19.65
N SER A 114 13.28 -2.74 19.22
CA SER A 114 12.30 -1.99 20.03
C SER A 114 11.01 -2.78 20.25
N SER A 115 10.70 -3.77 19.40
CA SER A 115 9.46 -4.54 19.46
C SER A 115 9.66 -5.92 20.13
N PRO A 116 8.69 -6.39 20.93
CA PRO A 116 8.70 -7.75 21.47
C PRO A 116 8.45 -8.83 20.40
N ALA A 117 8.05 -8.45 19.18
CA ALA A 117 7.79 -9.35 18.08
C ALA A 117 8.42 -8.86 16.77
N LEU A 118 8.83 -9.83 15.95
CA LEU A 118 9.43 -9.57 14.64
C LEU A 118 8.34 -9.31 13.59
N ASN A 119 8.58 -8.33 12.71
CA ASN A 119 7.76 -8.09 11.53
C ASN A 119 8.34 -8.83 10.31
N TRP A 120 7.55 -9.69 9.68
CA TRP A 120 7.89 -10.31 8.40
C TRP A 120 7.67 -9.30 7.27
N ARG A 121 8.61 -8.37 7.13
CA ARG A 121 8.60 -7.35 6.09
C ARG A 121 10.01 -6.84 5.81
N ASP A 122 10.31 -6.79 4.52
CA ASP A 122 11.42 -6.03 3.98
C ASP A 122 10.88 -4.72 3.39
N ILE A 123 11.62 -3.63 3.57
CA ILE A 123 11.25 -2.32 3.05
C ILE A 123 12.50 -1.59 2.57
N PHE A 124 12.37 -0.90 1.43
CA PHE A 124 13.24 0.22 1.12
C PHE A 124 12.41 1.50 1.05
N PHE A 125 13.00 2.60 1.47
CA PHE A 125 12.37 3.91 1.37
C PHE A 125 13.43 5.00 1.17
N PHE A 126 12.97 6.10 0.58
CA PHE A 126 13.78 7.30 0.38
C PHE A 126 13.39 8.34 1.42
N ILE A 127 14.39 8.94 2.06
CA ILE A 127 14.17 10.07 2.98
C ILE A 127 14.42 11.34 2.17
N TYR A 128 13.32 12.02 1.83
CA TYR A 128 13.37 13.30 1.13
C TYR A 128 13.43 14.44 2.16
N GLY A 129 14.51 15.24 2.13
CA GLY A 129 14.64 16.47 2.93
C GLY A 129 15.66 16.43 4.06
N SER A 130 16.94 16.22 3.76
CA SER A 130 18.00 16.55 4.73
C SER A 130 17.95 18.06 5.00
N VAL A 131 17.44 18.46 6.17
CA VAL A 131 17.82 19.75 6.74
C VAL A 131 19.28 19.62 7.15
N THR A 132 20.20 19.88 6.24
CA THR A 132 21.56 20.23 6.63
C THR A 132 21.49 21.60 7.27
N SER A 133 21.23 21.63 8.57
CA SER A 133 21.71 22.70 9.43
C SER A 133 23.24 22.61 9.40
N ALA A 134 23.86 23.26 8.42
CA ALA A 134 25.29 23.49 8.42
C ALA A 134 25.53 24.84 9.12
N ALA A 135 26.19 24.73 10.27
CA ALA A 135 26.92 25.69 11.10
C ALA A 135 26.86 27.19 10.73
#